data_AF-A0A1F3N6A1-F1
#
_entry.id   AF-A0A1F3N6A1-F1
#
_cell.length_a   1.000
_cell.length_b   1.000
_cell.length_c   1.000
_cell.angle_alpha   90.00
_cell.angle_beta   90.00
_cell.angle_gamma   90.00
#
_symmetry.space_group_name_H-M   'P 1'
#
loop_
_entity.id
_entity.type
_entity.pdbx_description
1 polymer ?
#
loop_
_entity_poly.entity_id
_entity_poly.type
_entity_poly.pdbx_seq_one_letter_code
_entity_poly.pdbx_strand_id
1 'polypeptide(L)'
;AIEIIRKKGQAVASKRADREATEGVVLAKTSANGKFGAMVVLNSETDFVAKNADFTGLANKILDTAVTKNPADLEVLKSLPLEGTKIGDKVVEFIGIIGEKLELSYYEKIEAAHVQAYIHPGNKLATLVGFSKAGLDIQVYKDVAMQVAAMDPVAVDKDDIPQKIIDQEIEIGK
;
A
#
# COMPACT_ATOMS: atom_id res chain seq x y z
N ALA A 1 29.45 1.68 -9.74
CA ALA A 1 28.40 2.68 -9.40
C ALA A 1 27.37 2.11 -8.42
N ILE A 2 26.66 1.03 -8.78
CA ILE A 2 25.58 0.43 -7.95
C ILE A 2 26.03 0.06 -6.53
N GLU A 3 27.19 -0.58 -6.37
CA GLU A 3 27.68 -0.97 -5.03
C GLU A 3 27.92 0.24 -4.10
N ILE A 4 28.40 1.34 -4.67
CA ILE A 4 28.63 2.60 -3.93
C ILE A 4 27.28 3.19 -3.49
N ILE A 5 26.29 3.20 -4.39
CA ILE A 5 24.93 3.67 -4.08
C ILE A 5 24.32 2.84 -2.96
N ARG A 6 24.48 1.51 -3.00
CA ARG A 6 23.95 0.63 -1.96
C ARG A 6 24.62 0.86 -0.60
N LYS A 7 25.94 0.99 -0.55
CA LYS A 7 26.67 1.33 0.69
C LYS A 7 26.23 2.70 1.24
N LYS A 8 26.05 3.69 0.37
CA LYS A 8 25.50 5.00 0.74
C LYS A 8 24.08 4.87 1.29
N GLY A 9 23.22 4.09 0.64
CA GLY A 9 21.85 3.83 1.06
C GLY A 9 21.78 3.21 2.46
N GLN A 10 22.60 2.19 2.73
CA GLN A 10 22.70 1.58 4.06
C GLN A 10 23.17 2.58 5.12
N ALA A 11 24.17 3.40 4.81
CA ALA A 11 24.66 4.43 5.73
C ALA A 11 23.62 5.51 6.02
N VAL A 12 22.88 5.95 5.00
CA VAL A 12 21.79 6.93 5.15
C VAL A 12 20.62 6.34 5.93
N ALA A 13 20.21 5.11 5.62
CA ALA A 13 19.15 4.39 6.33
C ALA A 13 19.49 4.26 7.83
N SER A 14 20.73 3.88 8.16
CA SER A 14 21.18 3.79 9.55
C SER A 14 21.21 5.16 10.24
N LYS A 15 21.72 6.21 9.58
CA LYS A 15 21.75 7.58 10.14
C LYS A 15 20.36 8.21 10.35
N ARG A 16 19.35 7.69 9.66
CA ARG A 16 17.99 8.24 9.64
C ARG A 16 16.95 7.27 10.17
N ALA A 17 17.36 6.19 10.84
CA ALA A 17 16.45 5.19 11.36
C ALA A 17 15.39 5.80 12.30
N ASP A 18 15.82 6.78 13.12
CA ASP A 18 14.99 7.51 14.07
C ASP A 18 14.08 8.58 13.45
N ARG A 19 14.18 8.84 12.14
CA ARG A 19 13.31 9.79 11.46
C ARG A 19 11.95 9.16 11.17
N GLU A 20 10.91 9.99 11.15
CA GLU A 20 9.59 9.59 10.71
C GLU A 20 9.46 9.73 9.19
N ALA A 21 8.83 8.75 8.56
CA ALA A 21 8.49 8.76 7.14
C ALA A 21 6.96 8.66 7.02
N THR A 22 6.28 9.79 7.15
CA THR A 22 4.80 9.87 7.13
C THR A 22 4.25 10.29 5.77
N GLU A 23 5.10 10.80 4.89
CA GLU A 23 4.76 11.09 3.50
C GLU A 23 4.89 9.82 2.63
N GLY A 24 4.67 9.94 1.32
CA GLY A 24 4.75 8.82 0.38
C GLY A 24 3.47 8.57 -0.41
N VAL A 25 3.32 7.33 -0.89
CA VAL A 25 2.19 6.89 -1.73
C VAL A 25 1.53 5.63 -1.20
N VAL A 26 0.20 5.60 -1.30
CA VAL A 26 -0.67 4.44 -1.09
C VAL A 26 -1.21 4.01 -2.44
N LEU A 27 -0.88 2.78 -2.86
CA LEU A 27 -1.28 2.25 -4.17
C LEU A 27 -1.98 0.92 -4.00
N ALA A 28 -3.02 0.68 -4.79
CA ALA A 28 -3.76 -0.57 -4.83
C ALA A 28 -4.00 -1.01 -6.27
N LYS A 29 -3.94 -2.33 -6.52
CA LYS A 29 -4.14 -2.90 -7.85
C LYS A 29 -4.78 -4.28 -7.78
N THR A 30 -5.58 -4.58 -8.79
CA THR A 30 -6.28 -5.84 -8.96
C THR A 30 -5.60 -6.68 -10.04
N SER A 31 -5.65 -8.00 -9.90
CA SER A 31 -5.21 -8.94 -10.93
C SER A 31 -6.06 -8.80 -12.20
N ALA A 32 -5.53 -9.28 -13.33
CA ALA A 32 -6.22 -9.22 -14.62
C ALA A 32 -7.58 -9.97 -14.62
N ASN A 33 -7.71 -11.02 -13.80
CA ASN A 33 -8.96 -11.76 -13.65
C ASN A 33 -9.92 -11.13 -12.61
N GLY A 34 -9.50 -10.04 -11.96
CA GLY A 34 -10.30 -9.30 -10.97
C GLY A 34 -10.61 -10.06 -9.69
N LYS A 35 -9.96 -11.19 -9.40
CA LYS A 35 -10.26 -12.03 -8.22
C LYS A 35 -9.29 -11.83 -7.05
N PHE A 36 -8.16 -11.18 -7.32
CA PHE A 36 -7.12 -10.89 -6.36
C PHE A 36 -6.81 -9.39 -6.39
N GLY A 37 -6.50 -8.81 -5.24
CA GLY A 37 -5.98 -7.47 -5.17
C GLY A 37 -4.91 -7.34 -4.10
N ALA A 38 -4.01 -6.39 -4.31
CA ALA A 38 -2.98 -6.02 -3.36
C ALA A 38 -2.96 -4.50 -3.16
N MET A 39 -2.53 -4.08 -1.98
CA MET A 39 -2.23 -2.70 -1.62
C MET A 39 -0.83 -2.63 -1.04
N VAL A 40 -0.12 -1.55 -1.34
CA VAL A 40 1.18 -1.24 -0.72
C VAL A 40 1.23 0.23 -0.31
N VAL A 41 1.99 0.51 0.75
CA VAL A 41 2.39 1.87 1.14
C VAL A 41 3.90 1.96 1.09
N LEU A 42 4.40 2.87 0.25
CA LEU A 42 5.81 3.26 0.23
C LEU A 42 5.91 4.68 0.78
N ASN A 43 6.53 4.80 1.94
CA ASN A 43 6.71 6.07 2.64
C ASN A 43 8.01 6.79 2.27
N SER A 44 7.99 8.11 2.46
CA SER A 44 9.13 9.03 2.38
C SER A 44 9.08 10.05 3.52
N GLU A 45 10.17 10.81 3.74
CA GLU A 45 10.16 11.91 4.71
C GLU A 45 9.35 13.12 4.18
N THR A 46 9.42 13.38 2.86
CA THR A 46 8.81 14.58 2.26
C THR A 46 7.80 14.25 1.14
N ASP A 47 6.89 15.19 0.89
CA ASP A 47 5.90 15.10 -0.20
C ASP A 47 6.52 15.30 -1.59
N PHE A 48 7.64 16.02 -1.67
CA PHE A 48 8.43 16.19 -2.90
C PHE A 48 8.91 14.84 -3.44
N VAL A 49 9.36 13.94 -2.56
CA VAL A 49 9.74 12.57 -2.95
C VAL A 49 8.52 11.76 -3.36
N ALA A 50 7.38 11.91 -2.68
CA ALA A 50 6.16 11.20 -3.03
C ALA A 50 5.64 11.53 -4.45
N LYS A 51 5.95 12.73 -4.96
CA LYS A 51 5.61 13.20 -6.32
C LYS A 51 6.66 12.85 -7.38
N ASN A 52 7.82 12.30 -6.98
CA ASN A 52 8.89 11.93 -7.89
C ASN A 52 8.52 10.69 -8.74
N ALA A 53 8.79 10.75 -10.04
CA ALA A 53 8.43 9.70 -10.99
C ALA A 53 9.18 8.37 -10.76
N ASP A 54 10.44 8.42 -10.32
CA ASP A 54 11.20 7.21 -10.01
C ASP A 54 10.69 6.56 -8.73
N PHE A 55 10.36 7.36 -7.70
CA PHE A 55 9.79 6.87 -6.44
C PHE A 55 8.43 6.18 -6.66
N THR A 56 7.52 6.88 -7.35
CA THR A 56 6.22 6.32 -7.72
C THR A 56 6.36 5.12 -8.67
N GLY A 57 7.35 5.13 -9.56
CA GLY A 57 7.70 3.99 -10.42
C GLY A 57 8.16 2.77 -9.63
N LEU A 58 8.97 2.95 -8.59
CA LEU A 58 9.36 1.87 -7.68
C LEU A 58 8.14 1.28 -6.96
N ALA A 59 7.27 2.12 -6.39
CA ALA A 59 6.07 1.66 -5.70
C ALA A 59 5.14 0.85 -6.63
N ASN A 60 4.96 1.29 -7.88
CA ASN A 60 4.19 0.54 -8.88
C ASN A 60 4.81 -0.83 -9.20
N LYS A 61 6.14 -0.89 -9.38
CA LYS A 61 6.84 -2.17 -9.64
C LYS A 61 6.73 -3.15 -8.46
N ILE A 62 6.80 -2.64 -7.23
CA ILE A 62 6.59 -3.45 -6.02
C ILE A 62 5.15 -3.99 -6.01
N LEU A 63 4.16 -3.13 -6.26
CA LEU A 63 2.75 -3.52 -6.31
C LEU A 63 2.47 -4.55 -7.42
N ASP A 64 3.03 -4.37 -8.60
CA ASP A 64 2.92 -5.33 -9.70
C ASP A 64 3.51 -6.70 -9.33
N THR A 65 4.64 -6.69 -8.62
CA THR A 65 5.24 -7.92 -8.08
C THR A 65 4.32 -8.56 -7.05
N ALA A 66 3.71 -7.78 -6.16
CA ALA A 66 2.77 -8.27 -5.16
C ALA A 66 1.53 -8.91 -5.79
N VAL A 67 0.94 -8.28 -6.82
CA VAL A 67 -0.20 -8.83 -7.57
C VAL A 67 0.16 -10.11 -8.31
N THR A 68 1.38 -10.18 -8.86
CA THR A 68 1.80 -11.33 -9.67
C THR A 68 2.24 -12.53 -8.82
N LYS A 69 2.87 -12.27 -7.66
CA LYS A 69 3.50 -13.30 -6.84
C LYS A 69 2.69 -13.70 -5.62
N ASN A 70 1.66 -12.93 -5.25
CA ASN A 70 0.78 -13.20 -4.11
C ASN A 70 1.56 -13.57 -2.82
N PRO A 71 2.54 -12.74 -2.38
CA PRO A 71 3.30 -13.03 -1.16
C PRO A 71 2.36 -13.14 0.05
N ALA A 72 2.73 -13.97 1.03
CA ALA A 72 1.90 -14.19 2.22
C ALA A 72 1.75 -12.92 3.06
N ASP A 73 2.83 -12.15 3.19
CA ASP A 73 2.93 -10.97 4.04
C ASP A 73 4.00 -9.99 3.49
N LEU A 74 4.16 -8.87 4.20
CA LEU A 74 5.10 -7.81 3.86
C LEU A 74 6.57 -8.27 3.83
N GLU A 75 6.97 -9.16 4.74
CA GLU A 75 8.36 -9.64 4.81
C GLU A 75 8.68 -10.56 3.64
N VAL A 76 7.73 -11.43 3.27
CA VAL A 76 7.82 -12.21 2.03
C VAL A 76 7.91 -11.27 0.83
N LEU A 77 7.06 -10.23 0.74
CA LEU A 77 7.13 -9.24 -0.35
C LEU A 77 8.50 -8.56 -0.42
N LYS A 78 9.05 -8.07 0.70
CA LYS A 78 10.39 -7.45 0.76
C LYS A 78 11.49 -8.40 0.29
N SER A 79 11.32 -9.70 0.47
CA SER A 79 12.29 -10.73 0.08
C SER A 79 12.24 -11.11 -1.40
N LEU A 80 11.14 -10.79 -2.11
CA LEU A 80 10.97 -11.16 -3.51
C LEU A 80 11.93 -10.41 -4.43
N PRO A 81 12.32 -11.02 -5.57
CA PRO A 81 13.20 -10.38 -6.53
C PRO A 81 12.49 -9.27 -7.32
N LEU A 82 13.15 -8.12 -7.43
CA LEU A 82 12.80 -7.02 -8.31
C LEU A 82 14.07 -6.50 -9.00
N GLU A 83 14.13 -6.65 -10.31
CA GLU A 83 15.25 -6.20 -11.15
C GLU A 83 16.63 -6.72 -10.69
N GLY A 84 16.71 -8.01 -10.35
CA GLY A 84 17.97 -8.68 -10.01
C GLY A 84 18.42 -8.55 -8.55
N THR A 85 17.66 -7.86 -7.69
CA THR A 85 17.89 -7.80 -6.24
C THR A 85 16.60 -8.00 -5.47
N LYS A 86 16.62 -8.07 -4.13
CA LYS A 86 15.39 -8.13 -3.32
C LYS A 86 14.69 -6.77 -3.30
N ILE A 87 13.37 -6.75 -3.17
CA ILE A 87 12.59 -5.50 -3.02
C ILE A 87 13.14 -4.63 -1.88
N GLY A 88 13.42 -5.21 -0.70
CA GLY A 88 13.98 -4.46 0.42
C GLY A 88 15.33 -3.81 0.09
N ASP A 89 16.20 -4.52 -0.62
CA ASP A 89 17.49 -3.98 -1.07
C ASP A 89 17.30 -2.87 -2.11
N LYS A 90 16.27 -2.98 -2.97
CA LYS A 90 15.93 -1.93 -3.94
C LYS A 90 15.42 -0.66 -3.25
N VAL A 91 14.64 -0.78 -2.18
CA VAL A 91 14.26 0.37 -1.35
C VAL A 91 15.50 1.03 -0.74
N VAL A 92 16.45 0.25 -0.22
CA VAL A 92 17.72 0.78 0.31
C VAL A 92 18.58 1.45 -0.78
N GLU A 93 18.60 0.90 -2.00
CA GLU A 93 19.24 1.54 -3.14
C GLU A 93 18.64 2.93 -3.41
N PHE A 94 17.31 3.04 -3.41
CA PHE A 94 16.59 4.30 -3.59
C PHE A 94 16.84 5.29 -2.44
N ILE A 95 17.01 4.83 -1.20
CA ILE A 95 17.48 5.68 -0.09
C ILE A 95 18.85 6.31 -0.42
N GLY A 96 19.75 5.56 -1.05
CA GLY A 96 21.06 6.08 -1.46
C GLY A 96 20.99 7.13 -2.59
N ILE A 97 20.00 7.01 -3.47
CA ILE A 97 19.74 7.93 -4.58
C ILE A 97 19.07 9.21 -4.05
N ILE A 98 17.96 9.07 -3.32
CA ILE A 98 17.12 10.17 -2.84
C ILE A 98 17.75 10.88 -1.65
N GLY A 99 18.36 10.14 -0.71
CA GLY A 99 18.96 10.69 0.49
C GLY A 99 17.99 10.94 1.66
N GLU A 100 16.77 10.42 1.58
CA GLU A 100 15.75 10.40 2.64
C GLU A 100 15.48 8.98 3.11
N LYS A 101 14.93 8.82 4.32
CA LYS A 101 14.34 7.57 4.77
C LYS A 101 13.17 7.22 3.86
N LEU A 102 13.21 6.01 3.32
CA LEU A 102 12.11 5.39 2.58
C LEU A 102 11.75 4.09 3.28
N GLU A 103 10.47 3.76 3.27
CA GLU A 103 10.00 2.57 3.96
C GLU A 103 8.83 1.94 3.21
N LEU A 104 8.96 0.66 2.84
CA LEU A 104 7.82 -0.14 2.43
C LEU A 104 7.14 -0.63 3.72
N SER A 105 6.18 0.15 4.21
CA SER A 105 5.63 0.03 5.56
C SER A 105 4.38 -0.85 5.64
N TYR A 106 3.68 -1.01 4.52
CA TYR A 106 2.41 -1.72 4.49
C TYR A 106 2.27 -2.55 3.23
N TYR A 107 1.73 -3.75 3.41
CA TYR A 107 1.25 -4.61 2.35
C TYR A 107 0.04 -5.37 2.89
N GLU A 108 -1.06 -5.34 2.15
CA GLU A 108 -2.21 -6.19 2.40
C GLU A 108 -2.78 -6.71 1.08
N LYS A 109 -3.54 -7.79 1.18
CA LYS A 109 -4.15 -8.46 0.02
C LYS A 109 -5.52 -9.02 0.35
N ILE A 110 -6.37 -9.08 -0.67
CA ILE A 110 -7.67 -9.75 -0.55
C ILE A 110 -7.96 -10.59 -1.79
N GLU A 111 -8.74 -11.64 -1.59
CA GLU A 111 -9.30 -12.50 -2.63
C GLU A 111 -10.82 -12.51 -2.51
N ALA A 112 -11.52 -12.40 -3.65
CA ALA A 112 -12.97 -12.40 -3.70
C ALA A 112 -13.48 -12.82 -5.10
N ALA A 113 -14.80 -12.92 -5.27
CA ALA A 113 -15.38 -13.18 -6.59
C ALA A 113 -15.08 -12.03 -7.58
N HIS A 114 -15.08 -10.80 -7.07
CA HIS A 114 -14.57 -9.61 -7.74
C HIS A 114 -13.86 -8.72 -6.71
N VAL A 115 -12.72 -8.13 -7.06
CA VAL A 115 -11.98 -7.17 -6.23
C VAL A 115 -11.87 -5.88 -7.02
N GLN A 116 -12.19 -4.76 -6.38
CA GLN A 116 -12.06 -3.43 -6.94
C GLN A 116 -11.09 -2.60 -6.12
N ALA A 117 -10.04 -2.09 -6.77
CA ALA A 117 -9.17 -1.07 -6.22
C ALA A 117 -9.69 0.32 -6.58
N TYR A 118 -9.56 1.28 -5.67
CA TYR A 118 -9.73 2.70 -5.94
C TYR A 118 -8.57 3.47 -5.31
N ILE A 119 -7.97 4.39 -6.06
CA ILE A 119 -6.92 5.27 -5.57
C ILE A 119 -7.47 6.69 -5.65
N HIS A 120 -7.56 7.37 -4.52
CA HIS A 120 -8.00 8.75 -4.48
C HIS A 120 -6.92 9.67 -5.11
N PRO A 121 -7.31 10.71 -5.87
CA PRO A 121 -6.34 11.62 -6.50
C PRO A 121 -5.27 12.10 -5.51
N GLY A 122 -4.01 12.03 -5.93
CA GLY A 122 -2.86 12.37 -5.09
C GLY A 122 -2.16 11.17 -4.42
N ASN A 123 -2.64 9.95 -4.61
CA ASN A 123 -2.02 8.70 -4.12
C ASN A 123 -1.79 8.68 -2.59
N LYS A 124 -2.60 9.42 -1.82
CA LYS A 124 -2.53 9.44 -0.35
C LYS A 124 -3.48 8.47 0.34
N LEU A 125 -4.45 7.96 -0.42
CA LEU A 125 -5.49 7.09 0.05
C LEU A 125 -5.85 6.13 -1.08
N ALA A 126 -5.95 4.85 -0.74
CA ALA A 126 -6.50 3.85 -1.63
C ALA A 126 -7.39 2.89 -0.84
N THR A 127 -8.34 2.29 -1.52
CA THR A 127 -9.19 1.23 -0.99
C THR A 127 -9.12 0.00 -1.87
N LEU A 128 -9.35 -1.15 -1.25
CA LEU A 128 -9.43 -2.44 -1.90
C LEU A 128 -10.66 -3.16 -1.37
N VAL A 129 -11.67 -3.33 -2.22
CA VAL A 129 -12.98 -3.87 -1.82
C VAL A 129 -13.23 -5.21 -2.51
N GLY A 130 -13.52 -6.23 -1.71
CA GLY A 130 -13.89 -7.56 -2.20
C GLY A 130 -15.42 -7.70 -2.27
N PHE A 131 -15.91 -8.23 -3.38
CA PHE A 131 -17.32 -8.50 -3.63
C PHE A 131 -17.53 -10.01 -3.73
N SER A 132 -18.57 -10.50 -3.04
CA SER A 132 -18.98 -11.90 -3.06
C SER A 132 -19.66 -12.33 -4.36
N LYS A 133 -20.04 -11.38 -5.22
CA LYS A 133 -20.63 -11.61 -6.53
C LYS A 133 -19.83 -10.89 -7.61
N ALA A 134 -19.65 -11.56 -8.73
CA ALA A 134 -19.07 -10.98 -9.94
C ALA A 134 -20.19 -10.62 -10.94
N GLY A 135 -19.83 -9.96 -12.04
CA GLY A 135 -20.75 -9.69 -13.16
C GLY A 135 -21.71 -8.51 -12.98
N LEU A 136 -21.56 -7.71 -11.92
CA LEU A 136 -22.23 -6.42 -11.80
C LEU A 136 -21.65 -5.39 -12.79
N ASP A 137 -22.38 -4.28 -12.95
CA ASP A 137 -21.88 -3.10 -13.66
C ASP A 137 -20.58 -2.60 -13.00
N ILE A 138 -19.58 -2.26 -13.82
CA ILE A 138 -18.27 -1.78 -13.35
C ILE A 138 -18.40 -0.51 -12.49
N GLN A 139 -19.38 0.34 -12.80
CA GLN A 139 -19.62 1.56 -12.04
C GLN A 139 -20.04 1.25 -10.60
N VAL A 140 -20.83 0.19 -10.37
CA VAL A 140 -21.25 -0.22 -9.01
C VAL A 140 -20.04 -0.56 -8.15
N TYR A 141 -19.09 -1.34 -8.67
CA TYR A 141 -17.88 -1.66 -7.91
C TYR A 141 -17.07 -0.42 -7.57
N LYS A 142 -16.91 0.48 -8.54
CA LYS A 142 -16.16 1.73 -8.36
C LYS A 142 -16.82 2.65 -7.33
N ASP A 143 -18.13 2.83 -7.40
CA ASP A 143 -18.88 3.69 -6.49
C ASP A 143 -18.77 3.20 -5.06
N VAL A 144 -18.89 1.89 -4.83
CA VAL A 144 -18.70 1.30 -3.51
C VAL A 144 -17.26 1.49 -3.02
N ALA A 145 -16.24 1.23 -3.86
CA ALA A 145 -14.85 1.43 -3.47
C ALA A 145 -14.52 2.90 -3.13
N MET A 146 -15.12 3.84 -3.87
CA MET A 146 -15.02 5.27 -3.62
C MET A 146 -15.75 5.67 -2.33
N GLN A 147 -16.92 5.10 -2.05
CA GLN A 147 -17.65 5.34 -0.81
C GLN A 147 -16.88 4.83 0.41
N VAL A 148 -16.25 3.65 0.33
CA VAL A 148 -15.37 3.14 1.40
C VAL A 148 -14.23 4.11 1.65
N ALA A 149 -13.64 4.68 0.59
CA ALA A 149 -12.56 5.67 0.73
C ALA A 149 -13.05 6.97 1.41
N ALA A 150 -14.28 7.38 1.13
CA ALA A 150 -14.84 8.62 1.67
C ALA A 150 -15.34 8.49 3.12
N MET A 151 -15.91 7.33 3.48
CA MET A 151 -16.63 7.14 4.74
C MET A 151 -15.80 6.47 5.83
N ASP A 152 -14.67 5.83 5.49
CA ASP A 152 -13.83 5.05 6.42
C ASP A 152 -14.68 4.13 7.35
N PRO A 153 -15.49 3.23 6.76
CA PRO A 153 -16.42 2.42 7.54
C PRO A 153 -15.65 1.47 8.46
N VAL A 154 -16.07 1.39 9.72
CA VAL A 154 -15.45 0.52 10.73
C VAL A 154 -15.74 -0.98 10.52
N ALA A 155 -16.76 -1.31 9.72
CA ALA A 155 -17.19 -2.68 9.44
C ALA A 155 -17.97 -2.75 8.12
N VAL A 156 -18.09 -3.95 7.54
CA VAL A 156 -18.87 -4.20 6.32
C VAL A 156 -20.37 -4.25 6.62
N ASP A 157 -20.75 -4.97 7.67
CA ASP A 157 -22.12 -5.06 8.17
C ASP A 157 -22.20 -4.55 9.63
N LYS A 158 -23.41 -4.22 10.10
CA LYS A 158 -23.65 -3.76 11.47
C LYS A 158 -23.25 -4.83 12.49
N ASP A 159 -23.43 -6.10 12.13
CA ASP A 159 -23.18 -7.25 13.01
C ASP A 159 -21.66 -7.51 13.19
N ASP A 160 -20.84 -6.93 12.30
CA ASP A 160 -19.38 -7.01 12.34
C ASP A 160 -18.74 -5.86 13.16
N ILE A 161 -19.55 -4.93 13.68
CA ILE A 161 -19.03 -3.81 14.48
C ILE A 161 -18.49 -4.35 15.81
N PRO A 162 -17.22 -4.07 16.17
CA PRO A 162 -16.67 -4.49 17.45
C PRO A 162 -17.50 -3.95 18.62
N GLN A 163 -17.88 -4.82 19.56
CA GLN A 163 -18.69 -4.44 20.73
C GLN A 163 -18.10 -3.25 21.51
N LYS A 164 -16.76 -3.17 21.56
CA LYS A 164 -16.05 -2.04 22.18
C LYS A 164 -16.44 -0.68 21.58
N ILE A 165 -16.60 -0.59 20.25
CA ILE A 165 -17.01 0.64 19.58
C ILE A 165 -18.45 0.98 19.97
N ILE A 166 -19.34 -0.02 19.97
CA ILE A 166 -20.75 0.16 20.36
C ILE A 166 -20.85 0.69 21.80
N ASP A 167 -20.17 0.05 22.74
CA ASP A 167 -20.19 0.43 24.15
C ASP A 167 -19.65 1.85 24.36
N GLN A 168 -18.55 2.20 23.67
CA GLN A 168 -17.94 3.53 23.70
C GLN A 168 -18.91 4.61 23.18
N GLU A 169 -19.56 4.38 22.03
CA GLU A 169 -20.53 5.33 21.47
C GLU A 169 -21.77 5.48 22.36
N ILE A 170 -22.24 4.39 23.01
CA ILE A 170 -23.33 4.45 23.99
C ILE A 170 -22.94 5.27 25.23
N GLU A 171 -21.69 5.15 25.70
CA GLU A 171 -21.18 5.92 26.84
C GLU A 171 -21.09 7.41 26.52
N ILE A 172 -20.59 7.78 25.33
CA ILE A 172 -20.49 9.18 24.88
C ILE A 172 -21.88 9.82 24.73
N GLY A 173 -22.86 9.04 24.25
CA GLY A 173 -24.22 9.52 24.01
C GLY A 173 -25.10 9.65 25.26
N LYS A 174 -24.64 9.22 26.44
CA LYS A 174 -25.33 9.38 27.72
C LYS A 174 -25.04 10.73 28.37
#